data_AF-A0A7C6ZXF0-F1
#
_entry.id   AF-A0A7C6ZXF0-F1
#
_cell.length_a   1.000
_cell.length_b   1.000
_cell.length_c   1.000
_cell.angle_alpha   90.00
_cell.angle_beta   90.00
_cell.angle_gamma   90.00
#
_symmetry.space_group_name_H-M   'P 1'
#
loop_
_entity.id
_entity.type
_entity.pdbx_description
1 polymer ?
#
loop_
_entity_poly.entity_id
_entity_poly.type
_entity_poly.pdbx_seq_one_letter_code
_entity_poly.pdbx_strand_id
1 'polypeptide(L)' 'MKYWVDLHIHSCLSPCAENDMTPNNIVNMALIKGLDIIAVTDHNSVGN' A
#
# COMPACT_ATOMS: atom_id res chain seq x y z
N MET A 1 -19.64 2.61 -13.64
CA MET A 1 -19.22 2.05 -12.34
C MET A 1 -18.32 3.07 -11.66
N LYS A 2 -18.40 3.23 -10.34
CA LYS A 2 -17.46 4.08 -9.58
C LYS A 2 -16.48 3.16 -8.84
N TYR A 3 -15.21 3.55 -8.81
CA TYR A 3 -14.16 2.85 -8.07
C TYR A 3 -13.50 3.84 -7.11
N TRP A 4 -13.21 3.39 -5.90
CA TRP A 4 -12.42 4.09 -4.90
C TRP A 4 -11.00 3.55 -4.96
N VAL A 5 -10.04 4.44 -5.19
CA VAL A 5 -8.66 4.03 -5.50
C VAL A 5 -7.65 4.81 -4.67
N ASP A 6 -6.59 4.11 -4.26
CA ASP A 6 -5.38 4.73 -3.70
C ASP A 6 -4.16 4.16 -4.44
N LEU A 7 -3.56 5.00 -5.27
CA LEU A 7 -2.51 4.59 -6.21
C LEU A 7 -1.11 4.93 -5.72
N HIS A 8 -0.95 5.39 -4.48
CA HIS A 8 0.34 5.80 -3.94
C HIS A 8 0.49 5.37 -2.48
N ILE A 9 0.73 4.07 -2.28
CA ILE A 9 0.98 3.48 -0.95
C ILE A 9 2.44 3.03 -0.87
N HIS A 10 3.11 3.29 0.25
CA HIS A 10 4.42 2.71 0.54
C HIS A 10 4.29 1.54 1.52
N SER A 11 4.89 0.40 1.17
CA SER A 11 5.12 -0.72 2.05
C SER A 11 6.33 -0.51 2.96
N CYS A 12 6.50 -1.41 3.93
CA CYS A 12 7.63 -1.44 4.84
C CYS A 12 9.01 -1.59 4.15
N LEU A 13 9.04 -1.78 2.82
CA LEU A 13 10.27 -1.76 2.01
C LEU A 13 10.70 -0.35 1.56
N SER A 14 9.85 0.66 1.76
CA SER A 14 10.20 2.05 1.48
C SER A 14 10.91 2.69 2.69
N PRO A 15 11.98 3.47 2.49
CA PRO A 15 12.72 4.12 3.58
C PRO A 15 11.90 5.13 4.39
N CYS A 16 10.77 5.59 3.87
CA CYS A 16 9.89 6.53 4.56
C CYS A 16 8.63 5.89 5.17
N ALA A 17 8.50 4.56 5.10
CA ALA A 17 7.35 3.83 5.63
C ALA A 17 7.69 3.22 7.00
N GLU A 18 6.64 2.84 7.72
CA GLU A 18 6.74 2.16 9.00
C GLU A 18 6.82 0.63 8.84
N ASN A 19 7.36 -0.07 9.84
CA ASN A 19 7.50 -1.54 9.81
C ASN A 19 6.15 -2.29 9.77
N ASP A 20 5.06 -1.63 10.19
CA ASP A 20 3.71 -2.18 10.18
C ASP A 20 3.03 -2.06 8.80
N MET A 21 3.63 -1.33 7.86
CA MET A 21 3.17 -1.19 6.47
C MET A 21 3.45 -2.46 5.64
N THR A 22 3.19 -3.63 6.22
CA THR A 22 3.31 -4.93 5.56
C THR A 22 2.23 -5.09 4.49
N PRO A 23 2.43 -5.92 3.46
CA PRO A 23 1.40 -6.21 2.45
C PRO A 23 0.06 -6.65 3.07
N ASN A 24 0.09 -7.47 4.14
CA ASN A 24 -1.11 -7.91 4.83
C ASN A 24 -1.87 -6.75 5.47
N ASN A 25 -1.18 -5.82 6.13
CA ASN A 25 -1.83 -4.68 6.77
C ASN A 25 -2.36 -3.69 5.74
N ILE A 26 -1.62 -3.44 4.66
CA ILE A 26 -2.07 -2.58 3.55
C ILE A 26 -3.39 -3.08 2.95
N VAL A 27 -3.47 -4.37 2.63
CA VAL A 27 -4.71 -4.97 2.06
C VAL A 27 -5.87 -4.91 3.06
N ASN A 28 -5.63 -5.26 4.33
CA ASN A 28 -6.69 -5.21 5.34
C ASN A 28 -7.20 -3.78 5.60
N MET A 29 -6.30 -2.79 5.58
CA MET A 29 -6.70 -1.38 5.69
C MET A 29 -7.47 -0.91 4.45
N ALA A 30 -7.09 -1.35 3.26
CA ALA A 30 -7.84 -1.06 2.03
C ALA A 30 -9.27 -1.61 2.09
N LEU A 31 -9.45 -2.84 2.61
CA LEU A 31 -10.77 -3.44 2.83
C LEU A 31 -11.60 -2.64 3.84
N ILE A 32 -11.01 -2.25 4.98
CA ILE A 32 -11.69 -1.41 5.99
C ILE A 32 -12.11 -0.05 5.40
N LYS A 33 -11.26 0.53 4.53
CA LYS A 33 -11.51 1.82 3.87
C LYS A 33 -12.45 1.71 2.67
N GLY A 34 -12.82 0.51 2.22
CA GLY A 34 -13.67 0.30 1.04
C GLY A 34 -13.00 0.71 -0.27
N LEU A 35 -11.67 0.54 -0.39
CA LEU A 35 -10.94 0.77 -1.64
C LEU A 35 -11.09 -0.44 -2.57
N ASP A 36 -11.41 -0.17 -3.83
CA ASP A 36 -11.57 -1.18 -4.88
C ASP A 36 -10.24 -1.53 -5.55
N ILE A 37 -9.32 -0.55 -5.65
CA ILE A 37 -8.03 -0.70 -6.32
C ILE A 37 -6.96 0.02 -5.50
N ILE A 38 -5.83 -0.65 -5.26
CA ILE A 38 -4.67 -0.08 -4.60
C ILE A 38 -3.39 -0.33 -5.40
N ALA A 39 -2.40 0.56 -5.24
CA ALA A 39 -1.05 0.36 -5.78
C ALA A 39 0.01 0.64 -4.73
N VAL A 40 0.97 -0.28 -4.61
CA VAL A 40 2.18 -0.11 -3.80
C VAL A 40 3.28 0.46 -4.69
N THR A 41 3.89 1.57 -4.26
CA THR A 41 4.80 2.41 -5.05
C THR A 41 6.04 2.81 -4.24
N ASP A 42 6.78 1.82 -3.75
CA ASP A 42 7.90 2.07 -2.84
C ASP A 42 9.04 2.89 -3.47
N HIS A 43 9.74 3.67 -2.63
CA HIS A 43 10.95 4.36 -3.07
C HIS A 43 12.12 3.37 -3.17
N ASN A 44 12.64 3.20 -4.40
CA ASN A 44 13.91 2.55 -4.68
C ASN A 44 14.11 1.20 -3.95
N SER A 45 13.06 0.41 -3.81
CA SER A 45 13.11 -0.96 -3.26
C SER A 45 13.69 -1.91 -4.30
N VAL A 46 14.94 -1.66 -4.71
CA VAL A 46 15.72 -2.56 -5.56
C VAL A 46 16.60 -3.39 -4.63
N GLY A 47 15.97 -4.34 -3.94
CA GLY A 47 16.61 -5.17 -2.94
C GLY A 47 15.64 -6.14 -2.30
N ASN A 48 15.19 -7.13 -3.07
CA ASN A 48 14.71 -8.41 -2.55
C ASN A 48 15.71 -9.49 -2.93
#